data_AF-A0A7S3HGB6-F1
#
_entry.id   AF-A0A7S3HGB6-F1
#
_cell.length_a   1.000
_cell.length_b   1.000
_cell.length_c   1.000
_cell.angle_alpha   90.00
_cell.angle_beta   90.00
_cell.angle_gamma   90.00
#
_symmetry.space_group_name_H-M   'P 1'
#
loop_
_entity.id
_entity.type
_entity.pdbx_description
1 polymer ?
#
loop_
_entity_poly.entity_id
_entity_poly.type
_entity_poly.pdbx_seq_one_letter_code
_entity_poly.pdbx_strand_id
1 'polypeptide(L)'
;HGVPLVPTYNFGENQLYDVPQRSRAASRCLRKKFNIGIPFGLGRWGLPFLPHQTHLSIRVGSTIEVGDPQDCEVDDEQVREVFRRYCVELQRLFEAHKGTDLPPHLAAKGLRIVWRGHEHEDLSAASLLSEDGASDGKAAIDEASLPPLASQLKLTEQLQLQQQVSVQAVLSRL
;
A
#
# COMPACT_ATOMS: atom_id res chain seq x y z
N HIS A 1 20.18 15.46 -1.91
CA HIS A 1 19.89 15.66 -0.48
C HIS A 1 19.13 14.45 0.02
N GLY A 2 19.69 13.67 0.95
CA GLY A 2 18.91 12.66 1.68
C GLY A 2 18.01 13.41 2.66
N VAL A 3 16.70 13.41 2.42
CA VAL A 3 15.73 14.09 3.28
C VAL A 3 15.06 13.04 4.16
N PRO A 4 14.98 13.25 5.49
CA PRO A 4 14.31 12.31 6.38
C PRO A 4 12.86 12.08 5.95
N LEU A 5 12.44 10.81 5.92
CA LEU A 5 11.08 10.41 5.54
C LEU A 5 10.20 10.34 6.77
N VAL A 6 8.94 10.76 6.63
CA VAL A 6 7.95 10.67 7.72
C VAL A 6 6.79 9.78 7.25
N PRO A 7 6.69 8.54 7.75
CA PRO A 7 5.57 7.65 7.48
C PRO A 7 4.26 8.30 7.90
N THR A 8 3.28 8.29 6.99
CA THR A 8 1.95 8.85 7.26
C THR A 8 0.90 7.90 6.72
N TYR A 9 -0.08 7.57 7.55
CA TYR A 9 -1.19 6.71 7.17
C TYR A 9 -2.53 7.47 7.29
N ASN A 10 -3.31 7.46 6.20
CA ASN A 10 -4.61 8.11 6.11
C ASN A 10 -5.73 7.08 6.23
N PHE A 11 -6.43 7.08 7.36
CA PHE A 11 -7.62 6.28 7.56
C PHE A 11 -8.84 6.93 6.92
N GLY A 12 -9.72 6.11 6.34
CA GLY A 12 -11.00 6.55 5.79
C GLY A 12 -10.96 7.10 4.36
N GLU A 13 -9.78 7.32 3.78
CA GLU A 13 -9.63 7.88 2.42
C GLU A 13 -10.40 7.07 1.36
N ASN A 14 -10.34 5.74 1.47
CA ASN A 14 -11.03 4.82 0.55
C ASN A 14 -12.57 4.86 0.64
N GLN A 15 -13.14 5.54 1.64
CA GLN A 15 -14.59 5.66 1.83
C GLN A 15 -15.14 6.97 1.23
N LEU A 16 -14.27 7.83 0.70
CA LEU A 16 -14.68 9.10 0.10
C LEU A 16 -15.45 8.94 -1.21
N TYR A 17 -15.18 7.88 -1.98
CA TYR A 17 -15.80 7.64 -3.27
C TYR A 17 -16.09 6.16 -3.48
N ASP A 18 -17.31 5.88 -3.94
CA ASP A 18 -17.70 4.58 -4.46
C ASP A 18 -17.31 4.46 -5.93
N VAL A 19 -16.52 3.43 -6.26
CA VAL A 19 -16.16 3.13 -7.64
C VAL A 19 -16.85 1.84 -8.07
N PRO A 20 -18.08 1.92 -8.64
CA PRO A 20 -18.82 0.73 -9.04
C PRO A 20 -18.06 -0.09 -10.08
N GLN A 21 -18.23 -1.41 -10.06
CA GLN A 21 -17.46 -2.32 -10.94
C GLN A 21 -17.63 -2.01 -12.44
N ARG A 22 -18.82 -1.53 -12.84
CA ARG A 22 -19.14 -1.11 -14.20
C ARG A 22 -18.36 0.15 -14.62
N SER A 23 -18.17 1.11 -13.71
CA SER A 23 -17.40 2.32 -14.00
C SER A 23 -15.91 2.00 -14.18
N ARG A 24 -15.38 1.03 -13.42
CA ARG A 24 -14.00 0.52 -13.59
C ARG A 24 -13.78 -0.12 -14.96
N ALA A 25 -14.74 -0.94 -15.43
CA ALA A 25 -14.67 -1.53 -16.76
C ALA A 25 -14.73 -0.46 -17.87
N ALA A 26 -15.59 0.56 -17.69
CA ALA A 26 -15.68 1.69 -18.61
C ALA A 26 -14.39 2.53 -18.62
N SER A 27 -13.83 2.91 -17.47
CA SER A 27 -12.53 3.62 -17.39
C SER A 27 -11.41 2.81 -18.04
N ARG A 28 -11.39 1.49 -17.89
CA ARG A 28 -10.39 0.63 -18.53
C ARG A 28 -10.55 0.57 -20.05
N CYS A 29 -11.80 0.49 -20.53
CA CYS A 29 -12.10 0.55 -21.96
C CYS A 29 -11.70 1.91 -22.55
N LEU A 30 -12.03 2.99 -21.85
CA LEU A 30 -11.73 4.37 -22.25
C LEU A 30 -10.22 4.63 -22.25
N ARG A 31 -9.49 4.15 -21.24
CA ARG A 31 -8.02 4.21 -21.21
C ARG A 31 -7.40 3.45 -22.39
N LYS A 32 -7.90 2.26 -22.73
CA LYS A 32 -7.39 1.48 -23.87
C LYS A 32 -7.68 2.16 -25.22
N LYS A 33 -8.83 2.82 -25.36
CA LYS A 33 -9.24 3.43 -26.63
C LYS A 33 -8.74 4.86 -26.83
N PHE A 34 -8.62 5.65 -25.75
CA PHE A 34 -8.36 7.08 -25.81
C PHE A 34 -7.14 7.51 -24.99
N ASN A 35 -6.45 6.60 -24.29
CA ASN A 35 -5.40 6.93 -23.30
C ASN A 35 -5.83 7.93 -22.20
N ILE A 36 -7.13 8.16 -22.07
CA ILE A 36 -7.71 9.05 -21.07
C ILE A 36 -8.19 8.19 -19.89
N GLY A 37 -7.53 8.34 -18.74
CA GLY A 37 -7.91 7.70 -17.50
C GLY A 37 -8.78 8.63 -16.65
N ILE A 38 -10.10 8.62 -16.89
CA ILE A 38 -11.03 9.37 -16.02
C ILE A 38 -11.45 8.46 -14.85
N PRO A 39 -11.16 8.84 -13.59
CA PRO A 39 -11.65 8.14 -12.42
C PRO A 39 -13.14 8.46 -12.24
N PHE A 40 -14.02 7.54 -12.65
CA PHE A 40 -15.46 7.63 -12.42
C PHE A 40 -15.81 7.16 -10.99
N GLY A 41 -15.32 7.90 -10.00
CA GLY A 41 -15.76 7.78 -8.62
C GLY A 41 -17.07 8.53 -8.41
N LEU A 42 -18.05 7.86 -7.82
CA LEU A 42 -19.31 8.45 -7.39
C LEU A 42 -19.17 8.75 -5.90
N GLY A 43 -19.53 9.96 -5.48
CA GLY A 43 -19.63 10.25 -4.06
C GLY A 43 -21.07 10.58 -3.68
N ARG A 44 -21.28 11.69 -2.95
CA ARG A 44 -22.58 12.05 -2.39
C ARG A 44 -23.65 12.17 -3.50
N TRP A 45 -24.80 11.52 -3.28
CA TRP A 45 -25.94 11.45 -4.22
C TRP A 45 -25.60 10.88 -5.61
N GLY A 46 -24.49 10.14 -5.74
CA GLY A 46 -24.07 9.60 -7.03
C GLY A 46 -23.45 10.65 -7.96
N LEU A 47 -23.04 11.81 -7.42
CA LEU A 47 -22.35 12.83 -8.21
C LEU A 47 -20.85 12.51 -8.32
N PRO A 48 -20.24 12.69 -9.51
CA PRO A 48 -18.80 12.67 -9.64
C PRO A 48 -18.19 13.89 -8.92
N PHE A 49 -16.99 13.73 -8.37
CA PHE A 49 -16.19 14.79 -7.70
C PHE A 49 -16.71 15.33 -6.36
N LEU A 50 -17.87 14.87 -5.86
CA LEU A 50 -18.38 15.28 -4.55
C LEU A 50 -18.20 14.14 -3.54
N PRO A 51 -17.22 14.18 -2.62
CA PRO A 51 -16.94 13.07 -1.72
C PRO A 51 -18.06 12.78 -0.72
N HIS A 52 -18.12 11.56 -0.23
CA HIS A 52 -18.94 11.20 0.93
C HIS A 52 -18.44 11.91 2.19
N GLN A 53 -19.37 12.24 3.09
CA GLN A 53 -19.03 12.72 4.42
C GLN A 53 -18.54 11.54 5.26
N THR A 54 -17.22 11.38 5.36
CA THR A 54 -16.58 10.36 6.19
C THR A 54 -15.57 10.99 7.13
N HIS A 55 -15.26 10.29 8.22
CA HIS A 55 -14.23 10.69 9.15
C HIS A 55 -12.86 10.31 8.58
N LEU A 56 -12.01 11.31 8.37
CA LEU A 56 -10.62 11.12 7.93
C LEU A 56 -9.71 11.31 9.13
N SER A 57 -8.81 10.36 9.36
CA SER A 57 -7.80 10.46 10.42
C SER A 57 -6.43 10.23 9.83
N ILE A 58 -5.53 11.18 10.06
CA ILE A 58 -4.16 11.14 9.60
C ILE A 58 -3.29 10.81 10.80
N ARG A 59 -2.53 9.72 10.72
CA ARG A 59 -1.56 9.33 11.75
C ARG A 59 -0.16 9.45 11.19
N VAL A 60 0.69 10.15 11.92
CA VAL A 60 2.07 10.44 11.55
C VAL A 60 2.98 9.58 12.43
N GLY A 61 3.92 8.89 11.78
CA GLY A 61 4.89 8.01 12.41
C GLY A 61 6.19 8.70 12.77
N SER A 62 7.16 7.89 13.18
CA SER A 62 8.51 8.34 13.51
C SER A 62 9.29 8.69 12.26
N THR A 63 10.13 9.73 12.33
CA THR A 63 11.04 10.09 11.24
C THR A 63 12.04 8.96 10.96
N ILE A 64 12.28 8.70 9.67
CA ILE A 64 13.21 7.68 9.16
C ILE A 64 14.34 8.39 8.42
N GLU A 65 15.55 8.22 8.93
CA GLU A 65 16.75 8.76 8.32
C GLU A 65 17.16 7.92 7.09
N VAL A 66 17.39 8.62 5.96
CA VAL A 66 17.70 8.01 4.66
C VAL A 66 19.22 7.84 4.46
N GLY A 67 20.03 8.51 5.29
CA GLY A 67 21.50 8.54 5.19
C GLY A 67 22.01 9.70 4.35
N ASP A 68 23.32 9.94 4.41
CA ASP A 68 23.98 11.03 3.71
C ASP A 68 24.15 10.72 2.21
N PRO A 69 23.87 11.68 1.30
CA PRO A 69 24.01 11.50 -0.14
C PRO A 69 25.47 11.50 -0.63
N GLN A 70 26.45 11.44 0.28
CA GLN A 70 27.88 11.55 -0.06
C GLN A 70 28.45 10.28 -0.68
N ASP A 71 27.77 9.14 -0.55
CA ASP A 71 28.16 7.92 -1.26
C ASP A 71 27.70 8.01 -2.73
N CYS A 72 28.67 7.93 -3.64
CA CYS A 72 28.51 8.20 -5.07
C CYS A 72 27.57 7.23 -5.79
N GLU A 73 27.21 6.12 -5.15
CA GLU A 73 26.23 5.15 -5.62
C GLU A 73 25.26 4.87 -4.48
N VAL A 74 24.00 5.26 -4.65
CA VAL A 74 22.93 4.82 -3.76
C VAL A 74 22.76 3.32 -4.00
N ASP A 75 23.10 2.52 -2.99
CA ASP A 75 22.92 1.07 -3.05
C ASP A 75 21.42 0.73 -2.98
N ASP A 76 20.97 -0.17 -3.85
CA ASP A 76 19.60 -0.67 -3.86
C ASP A 76 19.25 -1.32 -2.51
N GLU A 77 20.23 -1.90 -1.81
CA GLU A 77 20.04 -2.46 -0.48
C GLU A 77 19.76 -1.39 0.58
N GLN A 78 20.42 -0.23 0.51
CA GLN A 78 20.14 0.88 1.41
C GLN A 78 18.73 1.42 1.20
N VAL A 79 18.28 1.52 -0.05
CA VAL A 79 16.90 1.93 -0.39
C VAL A 79 15.90 0.90 0.14
N ARG A 80 16.18 -0.38 -0.04
CA ARG A 80 15.35 -1.49 0.47
C ARG A 80 15.22 -1.41 1.99
N GLU A 81 16.29 -1.18 2.73
CA GLU A 81 16.23 -1.09 4.19
C GLU A 81 15.48 0.16 4.67
N VAL A 82 15.68 1.32 4.05
CA VAL A 82 14.88 2.53 4.33
C VAL A 82 13.39 2.25 4.09
N PHE A 83 13.07 1.61 2.97
CA PHE A 83 11.70 1.25 2.62
C PHE A 83 11.09 0.22 3.57
N ARG A 84 11.88 -0.76 4.03
CA ARG A 84 11.46 -1.76 5.02
C ARG A 84 11.11 -1.09 6.35
N ARG A 85 11.99 -0.22 6.86
CA ARG A 85 11.73 0.58 8.08
C ARG A 85 10.46 1.42 7.95
N TYR A 86 10.22 1.99 6.75
CA TYR A 86 9.00 2.72 6.46
C TYR A 86 7.75 1.82 6.53
N CYS A 87 7.83 0.60 5.98
CA CYS A 87 6.74 -0.36 6.03
C CYS A 87 6.44 -0.85 7.45
N VAL A 88 7.48 -1.08 8.27
CA VAL A 88 7.34 -1.43 9.70
C VAL A 88 6.57 -0.33 10.43
N GLU A 89 6.97 0.93 10.26
CA GLU A 89 6.28 2.05 10.90
C GLU A 89 4.83 2.21 10.43
N LEU A 90 4.56 2.03 9.13
CA LEU A 90 3.18 2.00 8.63
C LEU A 90 2.37 0.89 9.28
N GLN A 91 2.95 -0.30 9.46
CA GLN A 91 2.25 -1.39 10.12
C GLN A 91 1.96 -1.11 11.59
N ARG A 92 2.94 -0.54 12.30
CA ARG A 92 2.77 -0.11 13.68
C ARG A 92 1.66 0.93 13.80
N LEU A 93 1.63 1.95 12.93
CA LEU A 93 0.58 2.97 12.90
C LEU A 93 -0.80 2.37 12.64
N PHE A 94 -0.89 1.46 11.68
CA PHE A 94 -2.13 0.77 11.36
C PHE A 94 -2.65 -0.04 12.55
N GLU A 95 -1.83 -0.92 13.11
CA GLU A 95 -2.21 -1.78 14.22
C GLU A 95 -2.63 -0.99 15.47
N ALA A 96 -1.92 0.11 15.77
CA ALA A 96 -2.24 0.96 16.91
C ALA A 96 -3.57 1.70 16.79
N HIS A 97 -4.04 2.00 15.57
CA HIS A 97 -5.19 2.89 15.36
C HIS A 97 -6.37 2.24 14.61
N LYS A 98 -6.22 1.05 14.03
CA LYS A 98 -7.27 0.38 13.26
C LYS A 98 -8.58 0.18 14.03
N GLY A 99 -8.51 0.00 15.35
CA GLY A 99 -9.70 -0.18 16.20
C GLY A 99 -10.52 1.10 16.40
N THR A 100 -9.87 2.27 16.31
CA THR A 100 -10.48 3.58 16.55
C THR A 100 -10.86 4.26 15.24
N ASP A 101 -9.98 4.18 14.24
CA ASP A 101 -10.07 4.99 13.03
C ASP A 101 -10.71 4.22 11.84
N LEU A 102 -11.03 2.93 12.01
CA LEU A 102 -11.72 2.12 10.99
C LEU A 102 -12.96 1.40 11.53
N PRO A 103 -13.97 1.19 10.67
CA PRO A 103 -15.04 0.24 10.95
C PRO A 103 -14.49 -1.17 11.25
N PRO A 104 -15.10 -1.94 12.18
CA PRO A 104 -14.56 -3.24 12.61
C PRO A 104 -14.32 -4.24 11.47
N HIS A 105 -15.21 -4.26 10.46
CA HIS A 105 -15.08 -5.15 9.31
C HIS A 105 -13.92 -4.78 8.37
N LEU A 106 -13.45 -3.53 8.38
CA LEU A 106 -12.27 -3.10 7.63
C LEU A 106 -11.00 -3.30 8.46
N ALA A 107 -11.04 -3.01 9.75
CA ALA A 107 -9.93 -3.28 10.67
C ALA A 107 -9.54 -4.77 10.67
N ALA A 108 -10.52 -5.67 10.60
CA ALA A 108 -10.32 -7.12 10.54
C ALA A 108 -9.62 -7.61 9.25
N LYS A 109 -9.67 -6.83 8.16
CA LYS A 109 -8.96 -7.19 6.92
C LYS A 109 -7.45 -7.01 7.01
N GLY A 110 -7.00 -6.22 7.98
CA GLY A 110 -5.58 -5.86 8.11
C GLY A 110 -5.10 -4.91 7.02
N LEU A 111 -3.84 -4.51 7.14
CA LEU A 111 -3.12 -3.78 6.13
C LEU A 111 -2.19 -4.74 5.40
N ARG A 112 -2.22 -4.66 4.07
CA ARG A 112 -1.29 -5.37 3.20
C ARG A 112 -0.41 -4.34 2.53
N ILE A 113 0.89 -4.55 2.45
CA ILE A 113 1.79 -3.65 1.71
C ILE A 113 2.28 -4.41 0.48
N VAL A 114 2.30 -3.75 -0.68
CA VAL A 114 2.73 -4.35 -1.95
C VAL A 114 3.71 -3.40 -2.62
N TRP A 115 4.94 -3.86 -2.80
CA TRP A 115 5.93 -3.18 -3.61
C TRP A 115 5.89 -3.70 -5.04
N ARG A 116 5.47 -2.83 -5.95
CA ARG A 116 5.27 -3.18 -7.36
C ARG A 116 6.60 -3.36 -8.07
N GLY A 117 6.74 -4.44 -8.83
CA GLY A 117 8.00 -4.84 -9.44
C GLY A 117 8.95 -5.57 -8.48
N HIS A 118 8.56 -5.72 -7.22
CA HIS A 118 9.30 -6.42 -6.17
C HIS A 118 8.35 -7.42 -5.46
N GLU A 119 7.55 -8.15 -6.23
CA GLU A 119 6.53 -9.06 -5.69
C GLU A 119 7.11 -10.26 -4.91
N HIS A 120 8.43 -10.49 -5.03
CA HIS A 120 9.16 -11.52 -4.30
C HIS A 120 9.51 -11.12 -2.85
N GLU A 121 9.46 -9.82 -2.53
CA GLU A 121 9.73 -9.32 -1.18
C GLU A 121 8.53 -9.60 -0.26
N ASP A 122 8.76 -10.30 0.86
CA ASP A 122 7.71 -10.50 1.85
C ASP A 122 7.59 -9.27 2.76
N LEU A 123 6.59 -8.44 2.46
CA LEU A 123 6.24 -7.27 3.27
C LEU A 123 5.06 -7.56 4.22
N SER A 124 4.84 -8.83 4.55
CA SER A 124 3.85 -9.21 5.56
C SER A 124 4.25 -8.66 6.93
N ALA A 125 3.25 -8.41 7.77
CA ALA A 125 3.49 -7.95 9.13
C ALA A 125 4.39 -8.92 9.93
N ALA A 126 4.28 -10.22 9.64
CA ALA A 126 5.11 -11.23 10.29
C ALA A 126 6.58 -11.11 9.89
N SER A 127 6.87 -11.02 8.59
CA SER A 127 8.24 -10.88 8.08
C SER A 127 8.88 -9.55 8.50
N LEU A 128 8.13 -8.46 8.43
CA LEU A 128 8.63 -7.13 8.83
C LEU A 128 8.99 -7.02 10.32
N LEU A 129 8.31 -7.77 11.19
CA LEU A 129 8.50 -7.74 12.65
C LEU A 129 9.44 -8.84 13.17
N SER A 130 9.70 -9.89 12.40
CA SER A 130 10.61 -10.98 12.82
C SER A 130 12.08 -10.65 12.67
N GLU A 131 12.43 -9.68 11.81
CA GLU A 131 13.82 -9.37 11.44
C GLU A 131 14.53 -8.44 12.44
N ASP A 132 13.82 -7.87 13.43
CA ASP A 132 14.43 -7.09 14.52
C ASP A 132 15.18 -7.97 15.56
N GLY A 133 15.31 -9.28 15.30
CA GLY A 133 16.12 -10.19 16.09
C GLY A 133 16.63 -11.36 15.26
N ALA A 134 17.96 -11.38 15.06
CA ALA A 134 18.80 -12.47 14.58
C ALA A 134 19.24 -12.41 13.11
N SER A 135 20.52 -12.11 12.96
CA SER A 135 21.39 -12.65 11.93
C SER A 135 21.21 -14.15 11.71
N ASP A 136 21.28 -14.55 10.43
CA ASP A 136 21.69 -15.86 9.92
C ASP A 136 20.70 -17.04 10.15
N GLY A 137 20.17 -17.60 9.05
CA GLY A 137 19.22 -18.70 9.16
C GLY A 137 18.56 -19.16 7.88
N LYS A 138 19.37 -19.61 6.92
CA LYS A 138 18.95 -20.45 5.78
C LYS A 138 18.02 -21.57 6.25
N ALA A 139 16.75 -21.58 5.83
CA ALA A 139 15.89 -22.75 5.95
C ALA A 139 14.96 -22.88 4.74
N ALA A 140 15.05 -24.05 4.13
CA ALA A 140 14.30 -24.51 2.98
C ALA A 140 12.79 -24.55 3.26
N ILE A 141 11.99 -24.25 2.24
CA ILE A 141 10.55 -24.46 2.27
C ILE A 141 10.24 -25.59 1.31
N ASP A 142 9.86 -26.73 1.89
CA ASP A 142 9.36 -27.91 1.20
C ASP A 142 8.08 -27.61 0.43
N GLU A 143 8.06 -28.14 -0.77
CA GLU A 143 6.99 -28.10 -1.76
C GLU A 143 5.89 -29.11 -1.38
N ALA A 144 4.83 -28.66 -0.71
CA ALA A 144 3.59 -29.45 -0.67
C ALA A 144 2.34 -28.59 -0.40
N SER A 145 1.41 -28.67 -1.36
CA SER A 145 -0.01 -28.30 -1.26
C SER A 145 -0.42 -26.84 -1.53
N LEU A 146 -0.36 -26.44 -2.80
CA LEU A 146 -1.06 -25.27 -3.34
C LEU A 146 -2.41 -25.65 -4.00
N PRO A 147 -3.55 -25.02 -3.64
CA PRO A 147 -4.79 -25.11 -4.40
C PRO A 147 -4.75 -24.22 -5.68
N PRO A 148 -5.68 -24.41 -6.64
CA PRO A 148 -5.49 -23.98 -8.04
C PRO A 148 -5.33 -22.45 -8.24
N LEU A 149 -4.23 -22.07 -8.90
CA LEU A 149 -3.76 -20.70 -9.22
C LEU A 149 -4.81 -19.76 -9.85
N ALA A 150 -5.84 -20.29 -10.53
CA ALA A 150 -6.82 -19.49 -11.25
C ALA A 150 -7.80 -18.73 -10.34
N SER A 151 -8.03 -19.22 -9.12
CA SER A 151 -8.91 -18.58 -8.14
C SER A 151 -8.18 -17.50 -7.32
N GLN A 152 -6.86 -17.67 -7.12
CA GLN A 152 -5.99 -16.71 -6.45
C GLN A 152 -5.77 -15.46 -7.32
N LEU A 153 -5.52 -15.62 -8.63
CA LEU A 153 -5.25 -14.52 -9.57
C LEU A 153 -6.41 -13.51 -9.70
N LYS A 154 -7.66 -13.97 -9.65
CA LYS A 154 -8.83 -13.08 -9.73
C LYS A 154 -9.07 -12.27 -8.46
N LEU A 155 -8.60 -12.77 -7.31
CA LEU A 155 -8.79 -12.14 -6.01
C LEU A 155 -7.60 -11.22 -5.66
N THR A 156 -6.39 -11.56 -6.12
CA THR A 156 -5.20 -10.72 -6.02
C THR A 156 -5.31 -9.49 -6.93
N GLU A 157 -5.72 -9.63 -8.19
CA GLU A 157 -5.96 -8.47 -9.09
C GLU A 157 -7.03 -7.51 -8.54
N GLN A 158 -8.04 -8.02 -7.83
CA GLN A 158 -9.10 -7.21 -7.23
C GLN A 158 -8.61 -6.36 -6.06
N LEU A 159 -7.61 -6.82 -5.31
CA LEU A 159 -7.03 -6.10 -4.17
C LEU A 159 -5.84 -5.22 -4.59
N GLN A 160 -5.14 -5.53 -5.68
CA GLN A 160 -3.92 -4.84 -6.13
C GLN A 160 -4.16 -3.43 -6.70
N LEU A 161 -5.39 -3.18 -7.20
CA LEU A 161 -5.78 -1.88 -7.75
C LEU A 161 -6.37 -0.92 -6.70
N GLN A 162 -6.79 -1.42 -5.53
CA GLN A 162 -7.38 -0.57 -4.47
C GLN A 162 -6.32 0.16 -3.64
N GLN A 163 -5.06 -0.27 -3.69
CA GLN A 163 -3.92 0.41 -3.06
C GLN A 163 -3.14 1.35 -4.01
N GLN A 164 -3.57 1.47 -5.26
CA GLN A 164 -2.77 2.12 -6.31
C GLN A 164 -2.77 3.66 -6.28
N VAL A 165 -3.57 4.31 -5.43
CA VAL A 165 -3.72 5.79 -5.53
C VAL A 165 -2.79 6.57 -4.60
N SER A 166 -2.39 6.03 -3.44
CA SER A 166 -1.68 6.88 -2.44
C SER A 166 -0.15 6.78 -2.43
N VAL A 167 0.49 5.87 -3.19
CA VAL A 167 1.97 5.77 -3.20
C VAL A 167 2.64 6.51 -4.37
N GLN A 168 1.93 6.76 -5.48
CA GLN A 168 2.55 7.41 -6.65
C GLN A 168 2.76 8.93 -6.52
N ALA A 169 2.10 9.61 -5.58
CA ALA A 169 2.15 11.07 -5.49
C ALA A 169 3.40 11.61 -4.77
N VAL A 170 4.12 10.79 -3.99
CA VAL A 170 5.29 11.25 -3.21
C VAL A 170 6.61 11.00 -3.95
N LEU A 171 6.70 9.94 -4.76
CA LEU A 171 7.95 9.55 -5.43
C LEU A 171 8.17 10.17 -6.82
N SER A 172 7.27 11.04 -7.29
CA SER A 172 7.43 11.75 -8.57
C SER A 172 7.90 13.21 -8.41
N ARG A 173 8.32 13.61 -7.21
CA ARG A 173 8.93 14.92 -6.91
C ARG A 173 10.25 14.85 -6.12
N LEU A 174 10.90 13.68 -6.11
CA LEU A 174 12.31 13.52 -5.76
C LEU A 174 13.08 13.21 -7.06
#